data_AF-A0A1U7M1C7-F1
#
_entry.id   AF-A0A1U7M1C7-F1
#
_cell.length_a   1.000
_cell.length_b   1.000
_cell.length_c   1.000
_cell.angle_alpha   90.00
_cell.angle_beta   90.00
_cell.angle_gamma   90.00
#
_symmetry.space_group_name_H-M   'P 1'
#
loop_
_entity.id
_entity.type
_entity.pdbx_description
1 polymer ?
#
loop_
_entity_poly.entity_id
_entity_poly.type
_entity_poly.pdbx_seq_one_letter_code
_entity_poly.pdbx_strand_id
1 'polypeptide(L)'
;MKLVEHELVDRYIYYLQRYIPYDKQKDARDDFLEILKDRLPEIYTEDDIKKELNKIGNPYEFATTYTEGSKFLLSGKNYEIFVAFLKMLSVSALIGIILFILNYFKRFVSANLFDLLKTILISIFVLSLLPSWICEKIKTTKILKALTEEWDIDNLYETKDFKIEKYEIVLLVLNFSMYFMLQAYIITARINISIVTYTFIMVLFFLNVLSANLKLSENTIVSKVMHFEYFVDIFTLISFIIMTNYFIPRVFIIKIIMLCSVINIILNSYNISKSKNILLSRKKRKKNKFKRKNKKTE
;
A
#
# COMPACT_ATOMS: atom_id res chain seq x y z
N MET A 1 16.94 -16.68 -26.91
CA MET A 1 15.93 -16.12 -25.99
C MET A 1 16.14 -14.61 -25.99
N LYS A 2 15.11 -13.77 -26.17
CA LYS A 2 15.36 -12.32 -26.12
C LYS A 2 15.67 -11.94 -24.66
N LEU A 3 16.64 -11.05 -24.44
CA LEU A 3 17.05 -10.60 -23.10
C LEU A 3 15.85 -10.14 -22.24
N VAL A 4 14.84 -9.52 -22.88
CA VAL A 4 13.59 -9.04 -22.26
C VAL A 4 12.68 -10.19 -21.79
N GLU A 5 12.78 -11.37 -22.38
CA GLU A 5 11.99 -12.56 -22.03
C GLU A 5 12.59 -13.31 -20.83
N HIS A 6 13.81 -12.95 -20.40
CA HIS A 6 14.46 -13.57 -19.25
C HIS A 6 13.84 -13.05 -17.95
N GLU A 7 13.37 -13.97 -17.10
CA GLU A 7 12.57 -13.63 -15.91
C GLU A 7 13.27 -12.65 -14.95
N LEU A 8 14.57 -12.84 -14.70
CA LEU A 8 15.34 -11.93 -13.83
C LEU A 8 15.47 -10.51 -14.41
N VAL A 9 15.55 -10.39 -15.74
CA VAL A 9 15.69 -9.12 -16.43
C VAL A 9 14.34 -8.40 -16.45
N ASP A 10 13.25 -9.09 -16.76
CA ASP A 10 11.88 -8.55 -16.68
C ASP A 10 11.57 -8.05 -15.26
N ARG A 11 11.95 -8.81 -14.22
CA ARG A 11 11.79 -8.37 -12.83
C ARG A 11 12.64 -7.14 -12.53
N TYR A 12 13.90 -7.11 -12.95
CA TYR A 12 14.75 -5.95 -12.73
C TYR A 12 14.15 -4.69 -13.37
N ILE A 13 13.70 -4.79 -14.62
CA ILE A 13 13.02 -3.70 -15.35
C ILE A 13 11.74 -3.28 -14.63
N TYR A 14 10.92 -4.23 -14.17
CA TYR A 14 9.72 -3.90 -13.39
C TYR A 14 10.05 -3.11 -12.12
N TYR A 15 11.08 -3.51 -11.38
CA TYR A 15 11.53 -2.77 -10.20
C TYR A 15 12.13 -1.41 -10.56
N LEU A 16 12.88 -1.33 -11.65
CA LEU A 16 13.46 -0.08 -12.15
C LEU A 16 12.37 0.94 -12.50
N GLN A 17 11.44 0.56 -13.39
CA GLN A 17 10.37 1.43 -13.87
C GLN A 17 9.44 1.90 -12.75
N ARG A 18 9.24 1.07 -11.72
CA ARG A 18 8.41 1.40 -10.55
C ARG A 18 8.83 2.68 -9.83
N TYR A 19 10.09 3.09 -9.94
CA TYR A 19 10.64 4.27 -9.27
C TYR A 19 10.91 5.44 -10.23
N ILE A 20 10.54 5.29 -11.50
CA ILE A 20 10.79 6.30 -12.54
C ILE A 20 9.45 6.93 -12.95
N PRO A 21 9.40 8.27 -13.15
CA PRO A 21 8.28 8.96 -13.77
C PRO A 21 7.85 8.31 -15.09
N TYR A 22 6.53 8.21 -15.35
CA TYR A 22 5.98 7.43 -16.48
C TYR A 22 6.57 7.84 -17.83
N ASP A 23 6.80 9.14 -18.03
CA ASP A 23 7.40 9.74 -19.21
C ASP A 23 8.84 9.27 -19.48
N LYS A 24 9.58 8.87 -18.43
CA LYS A 24 10.97 8.40 -18.53
C LYS A 24 11.12 6.88 -18.40
N GLN A 25 10.04 6.13 -18.14
CA GLN A 25 10.12 4.68 -17.91
C GLN A 25 10.53 3.89 -19.15
N LYS A 26 10.16 4.38 -20.34
CA LYS A 26 10.53 3.73 -21.60
C LYS A 26 12.02 3.90 -21.87
N ASP A 27 12.50 5.14 -21.80
CA ASP A 27 13.91 5.48 -22.01
C ASP A 27 14.80 4.73 -21.02
N ALA A 28 14.44 4.74 -19.73
CA ALA A 28 15.20 4.02 -18.71
C ALA A 28 15.23 2.49 -18.92
N ARG A 29 14.16 1.90 -19.46
CA ARG A 29 14.12 0.47 -19.81
C ARG A 29 15.03 0.18 -21.00
N ASP A 30 14.95 1.01 -22.03
CA ASP A 30 15.69 0.79 -23.27
C ASP A 30 17.20 1.00 -23.01
N ASP A 31 17.58 2.05 -22.27
CA ASP A 31 18.95 2.30 -21.79
C ASP A 31 19.50 1.13 -20.95
N PHE A 32 18.71 0.64 -19.99
CA PHE A 32 19.10 -0.49 -19.15
C PHE A 32 19.34 -1.76 -19.98
N LEU A 33 18.47 -2.03 -20.96
CA LEU A 33 18.60 -3.17 -21.84
C LEU A 33 19.84 -3.07 -22.74
N GLU A 34 20.16 -1.87 -23.22
CA GLU A 34 21.37 -1.60 -23.99
C GLU A 34 22.63 -1.82 -23.13
N ILE A 35 22.69 -1.22 -21.95
CA ILE A 35 23.80 -1.39 -21.00
C ILE A 35 24.01 -2.86 -20.64
N LEU A 36 22.93 -3.61 -20.40
CA LEU A 36 23.02 -5.02 -20.06
C LEU A 36 23.48 -5.85 -21.26
N LYS A 37 23.01 -5.54 -22.47
CA LYS A 37 23.41 -6.21 -23.71
C LYS A 37 24.90 -5.99 -24.01
N ASP A 38 25.41 -4.79 -23.80
CA ASP A 38 26.82 -4.45 -24.03
C ASP A 38 27.77 -5.12 -23.02
N ARG A 39 27.29 -5.41 -21.82
CA ARG A 39 28.07 -6.07 -20.76
C ARG A 39 28.04 -7.59 -20.83
N LEU A 40 27.07 -8.16 -21.53
CA LEU A 40 26.95 -9.59 -21.69
C LEU A 40 27.75 -10.09 -22.91
N PRO A 41 28.35 -11.28 -22.83
CA PRO A 41 28.91 -11.94 -24.01
C PRO A 41 27.82 -12.29 -25.02
N GLU A 42 28.20 -12.50 -26.30
CA GLU A 42 27.27 -12.89 -27.37
C GLU A 42 26.45 -14.14 -27.03
N ILE A 43 27.06 -15.07 -26.29
CA ILE A 43 26.42 -16.25 -25.71
C ILE A 43 26.56 -16.14 -24.20
N TYR A 44 25.44 -15.95 -23.50
CA TYR A 44 25.41 -15.76 -22.06
C TYR A 44 24.62 -16.86 -21.35
N THR A 45 25.01 -17.15 -20.11
CA THR A 45 24.31 -18.03 -19.18
C THR A 45 23.48 -17.24 -18.16
N GLU A 46 22.63 -17.92 -17.39
CA GLU A 46 21.86 -17.27 -16.30
C GLU A 46 22.78 -16.67 -15.22
N ASP A 47 23.93 -17.29 -14.96
CA ASP A 47 24.90 -16.80 -13.98
C ASP A 47 25.61 -15.52 -14.46
N ASP A 48 25.84 -15.38 -15.76
CA ASP A 48 26.37 -14.15 -16.35
C ASP A 48 25.39 -12.99 -16.16
N ILE A 49 24.09 -13.23 -16.42
CA ILE A 49 23.03 -12.25 -16.14
C ILE A 49 23.02 -11.87 -14.66
N LYS A 50 23.07 -12.84 -13.75
CA LYS A 50 23.07 -12.55 -12.31
C LYS A 50 24.27 -11.73 -11.88
N LYS A 51 25.44 -12.02 -12.45
CA LYS A 51 26.68 -11.30 -12.14
C LYS A 51 26.60 -9.85 -12.61
N GLU A 52 26.13 -9.61 -13.83
CA GLU A 52 25.99 -8.25 -14.37
C GLU A 52 24.90 -7.44 -13.66
N LEU A 53 23.74 -8.02 -13.38
CA LEU A 53 22.69 -7.35 -12.61
C LEU A 53 23.15 -6.98 -11.19
N ASN A 54 23.95 -7.83 -10.54
CA ASN A 54 24.57 -7.48 -9.25
C ASN A 54 25.57 -6.32 -9.36
N LYS A 55 26.32 -6.22 -10.47
CA LYS A 55 27.23 -5.09 -10.73
C LYS A 55 26.50 -3.79 -11.03
N ILE A 56 25.37 -3.86 -11.74
CA ILE A 56 24.51 -2.69 -11.99
C ILE A 56 23.93 -2.17 -10.66
N GLY A 57 23.68 -3.07 -9.71
CA GLY A 57 23.28 -2.71 -8.36
C GLY A 57 21.77 -2.61 -8.20
N ASN A 58 21.31 -1.89 -7.19
CA ASN A 58 19.89 -1.83 -6.84
C ASN A 58 19.09 -1.08 -7.94
N PRO A 59 17.99 -1.65 -8.48
CA PRO A 59 17.13 -0.97 -9.44
C PRO A 59 16.62 0.38 -8.96
N TYR A 60 16.45 0.55 -7.64
CA TYR A 60 16.09 1.83 -7.04
C TYR A 60 17.21 2.86 -7.19
N GLU A 61 18.46 2.47 -6.94
CA GLU A 61 19.60 3.37 -7.10
C GLU A 61 19.79 3.73 -8.58
N PHE A 62 19.68 2.74 -9.47
CA PHE A 62 19.70 3.00 -10.92
C PHE A 62 18.52 3.89 -11.37
N ALA A 63 17.35 3.81 -10.75
CA ALA A 63 16.23 4.69 -11.06
C ALA A 63 16.49 6.17 -10.71
N THR A 64 17.31 6.44 -9.69
CA THR A 64 17.54 7.81 -9.22
C THR A 64 18.17 8.72 -10.28
N THR A 65 18.94 8.16 -11.23
CA THR A 65 19.51 8.91 -12.36
C THR A 65 18.44 9.48 -13.29
N TYR A 66 17.24 8.89 -13.32
CA TYR A 66 16.11 9.38 -14.12
C TYR A 66 15.15 10.25 -13.30
N THR A 67 15.24 10.23 -11.96
CA THR A 67 14.35 10.99 -11.08
C THR A 67 14.76 12.46 -10.94
N GLU A 68 16.02 12.81 -11.22
CA GLU A 68 16.50 14.20 -11.19
C GLU A 68 15.65 15.12 -12.09
N GLY A 69 15.11 16.18 -11.50
CA GLY A 69 14.33 17.23 -12.18
C GLY A 69 12.81 17.02 -12.27
N SER A 70 12.26 15.88 -11.84
CA SER A 70 10.80 15.68 -11.90
C SER A 70 10.07 16.41 -10.75
N LYS A 71 9.17 17.35 -11.09
CA LYS A 71 8.35 18.14 -10.14
C LYS A 71 7.00 17.49 -9.81
N PHE A 72 6.87 16.18 -9.95
CA PHE A 72 5.59 15.50 -9.73
C PHE A 72 5.35 15.20 -8.25
N LEU A 73 4.12 15.41 -7.78
CA LEU A 73 3.70 15.01 -6.42
C LEU A 73 3.60 13.48 -6.30
N LEU A 74 3.15 12.83 -7.37
CA LEU A 74 3.03 11.38 -7.47
C LEU A 74 3.63 10.91 -8.80
N SER A 75 4.43 9.86 -8.76
CA SER A 75 5.13 9.34 -9.93
C SER A 75 5.04 7.81 -10.06
N GLY A 76 5.20 7.33 -11.29
CA GLY A 76 5.22 5.91 -11.64
C GLY A 76 4.08 5.12 -10.98
N LYS A 77 4.43 4.06 -10.25
CA LYS A 77 3.47 3.15 -9.60
C LYS A 77 2.59 3.83 -8.55
N ASN A 78 3.06 4.87 -7.86
CA ASN A 78 2.25 5.51 -6.82
C ASN A 78 1.11 6.34 -7.42
N TYR A 79 1.29 6.87 -8.63
CA TYR A 79 0.21 7.51 -9.38
C TYR A 79 -0.88 6.49 -9.75
N GLU A 80 -0.50 5.31 -10.22
CA GLU A 80 -1.46 4.23 -10.50
C GLU A 80 -2.23 3.79 -9.24
N ILE A 81 -1.53 3.69 -8.10
CA ILE A 81 -2.14 3.38 -6.80
C ILE A 81 -3.11 4.51 -6.40
N PHE A 82 -2.72 5.77 -6.57
CA PHE A 82 -3.60 6.91 -6.31
C PHE A 82 -4.89 6.82 -7.14
N VAL A 83 -4.79 6.57 -8.45
CA VAL A 83 -5.97 6.43 -9.33
C VAL A 83 -6.84 5.24 -8.91
N ALA A 84 -6.22 4.12 -8.51
CA ALA A 84 -6.95 2.96 -8.00
C ALA A 84 -7.71 3.27 -6.71
N PHE A 85 -7.08 3.98 -5.76
CA PHE A 85 -7.73 4.41 -4.52
C PHE A 85 -8.81 5.45 -4.75
N LEU A 86 -8.61 6.39 -5.68
CA LEU A 86 -9.62 7.36 -6.04
C LEU A 86 -10.90 6.65 -6.53
N LYS A 87 -10.76 5.63 -7.38
CA LYS A 87 -11.89 4.79 -7.84
C LYS A 87 -12.50 3.99 -6.68
N MET A 88 -11.68 3.31 -5.89
CA MET A 88 -12.14 2.48 -4.77
C MET A 88 -12.90 3.29 -3.72
N LEU A 89 -12.38 4.45 -3.33
CA LEU A 89 -13.01 5.36 -2.39
C LEU A 89 -14.29 5.97 -2.96
N SER A 90 -14.32 6.29 -4.26
CA SER A 90 -15.55 6.78 -4.92
C SER A 90 -16.67 5.73 -4.88
N VAL A 91 -16.35 4.48 -5.19
CA VAL A 91 -17.32 3.36 -5.09
C VAL A 91 -17.74 3.14 -3.64
N SER A 92 -16.79 3.17 -2.70
CA SER A 92 -17.06 3.01 -1.27
C SER A 92 -17.95 4.13 -0.72
N ALA A 93 -17.72 5.37 -1.14
CA ALA A 93 -18.53 6.52 -0.77
C ALA A 93 -19.96 6.39 -1.31
N LEU A 94 -20.11 5.97 -2.58
CA LEU A 94 -21.42 5.73 -3.17
C LEU A 94 -22.20 4.66 -2.40
N ILE A 95 -21.57 3.52 -2.07
CA ILE A 95 -22.18 2.47 -1.25
C ILE A 95 -22.53 3.01 0.15
N GLY A 96 -21.60 3.73 0.78
CA GLY A 96 -21.79 4.30 2.11
C GLY A 96 -22.95 5.31 2.18
N ILE A 97 -23.11 6.15 1.15
CA ILE A 97 -24.24 7.08 1.03
C ILE A 97 -25.56 6.32 0.83
N ILE A 98 -25.60 5.31 -0.02
CA ILE A 98 -26.81 4.50 -0.23
C ILE A 98 -27.22 3.84 1.09
N LEU A 99 -26.28 3.20 1.79
CA LEU A 99 -26.54 2.59 3.09
C LEU A 99 -26.98 3.63 4.14
N PHE A 100 -26.40 4.83 4.11
CA PHE A 100 -26.82 5.94 4.95
C PHE A 100 -28.27 6.33 4.68
N ILE A 101 -28.67 6.52 3.43
CA ILE A 101 -30.03 6.90 3.04
C ILE A 101 -31.03 5.82 3.47
N LEU A 102 -30.73 4.54 3.22
CA LEU A 102 -31.62 3.43 3.57
C LEU A 102 -31.86 3.32 5.08
N ASN A 103 -30.83 3.55 5.90
CA ASN A 103 -30.93 3.40 7.36
C ASN A 103 -31.32 4.69 8.08
N TYR A 104 -31.06 5.86 7.48
CA TYR A 104 -31.21 7.17 8.12
C TYR A 104 -31.94 8.19 7.24
N PHE A 105 -32.92 7.74 6.45
CA PHE A 105 -33.69 8.58 5.51
C PHE A 105 -34.21 9.89 6.14
N LYS A 106 -34.79 9.82 7.34
CA LYS A 106 -35.29 11.01 8.05
C LYS A 106 -34.20 12.06 8.31
N ARG A 107 -32.97 11.63 8.58
CA ARG A 107 -31.82 12.54 8.78
C ARG A 107 -31.37 13.14 7.46
N PHE A 108 -31.31 12.31 6.42
CA PHE A 108 -30.94 12.72 5.06
C PHE A 108 -31.86 13.83 4.54
N VAL A 109 -33.18 13.68 4.69
CA VAL A 109 -34.15 14.70 4.26
C VAL A 109 -33.95 16.04 5.00
N SER A 110 -33.53 16.00 6.26
CA SER A 110 -33.27 17.21 7.04
C SER A 110 -31.85 17.79 6.86
N ALA A 111 -31.01 17.17 6.05
CA ALA A 111 -29.61 17.54 5.92
C ALA A 111 -29.36 18.56 4.80
N ASN A 112 -28.33 19.39 4.99
CA ASN A 112 -27.78 20.21 3.91
C ASN A 112 -27.04 19.31 2.91
N LEU A 113 -27.70 18.97 1.79
CA LEU A 113 -27.14 18.09 0.77
C LEU A 113 -25.82 18.62 0.19
N PHE A 114 -25.73 19.94 -0.03
CA PHE A 114 -24.52 20.57 -0.56
C PHE A 114 -23.32 20.37 0.37
N ASP A 115 -23.50 20.59 1.67
CA ASP A 115 -22.43 20.43 2.67
C ASP A 115 -21.98 18.97 2.78
N LEU A 116 -22.93 18.03 2.76
CA LEU A 116 -22.65 16.60 2.77
C LEU A 116 -21.83 16.18 1.54
N LEU A 117 -22.29 16.54 0.33
CA LEU A 117 -21.61 16.19 -0.92
C LEU A 117 -20.23 16.82 -1.02
N LYS A 118 -20.11 18.12 -0.69
CA LYS A 118 -18.83 18.82 -0.64
C LYS A 118 -17.85 18.12 0.30
N THR A 119 -18.30 17.75 1.50
CA THR A 119 -17.45 17.13 2.51
C THR A 119 -16.99 15.73 2.10
N ILE A 120 -17.86 14.95 1.46
CA ILE A 120 -17.52 13.62 0.94
C ILE A 120 -16.56 13.73 -0.26
N LEU A 121 -16.76 14.67 -1.17
CA LEU A 121 -15.85 14.89 -2.30
C LEU A 121 -14.45 15.27 -1.81
N ILE A 122 -14.37 16.18 -0.83
CA ILE A 122 -13.10 16.55 -0.20
C ILE A 122 -12.46 15.33 0.47
N SER A 123 -13.22 14.52 1.23
CA SER A 123 -12.64 13.35 1.89
C SER A 123 -12.14 12.31 0.89
N ILE A 124 -12.85 12.03 -0.20
CA ILE A 124 -12.37 11.13 -1.28
C ILE A 124 -11.04 11.62 -1.84
N PHE A 125 -10.93 12.91 -2.16
CA PHE A 125 -9.71 13.47 -2.74
C PHE A 125 -8.55 13.46 -1.75
N VAL A 126 -8.77 13.88 -0.50
CA VAL A 126 -7.73 13.94 0.54
C VAL A 126 -7.26 12.53 0.93
N LEU A 127 -8.18 11.59 1.10
CA LEU A 127 -7.88 10.21 1.47
C LEU A 127 -7.24 9.41 0.32
N SER A 128 -7.41 9.80 -0.94
CA SER A 128 -6.65 9.21 -2.04
C SER A 128 -5.26 9.83 -2.16
N LEU A 129 -5.17 11.16 -2.16
CA LEU A 129 -3.92 11.88 -2.46
C LEU A 129 -2.89 11.76 -1.32
N LEU A 130 -3.26 12.09 -0.08
CA LEU A 130 -2.28 12.19 1.02
C LEU A 130 -1.65 10.83 1.35
N PRO A 131 -2.40 9.72 1.48
CA PRO A 131 -1.79 8.41 1.71
C PRO A 131 -0.84 7.98 0.59
N SER A 132 -1.21 8.18 -0.67
CA SER A 132 -0.34 7.84 -1.80
C SER A 132 0.92 8.71 -1.84
N TRP A 133 0.81 9.99 -1.48
CA TRP A 133 1.96 10.89 -1.39
C TRP A 133 2.90 10.49 -0.24
N ILE A 134 2.35 10.10 0.91
CA ILE A 134 3.13 9.57 2.03
C ILE A 134 3.83 8.28 1.63
N CYS A 135 3.15 7.37 0.94
CA CYS A 135 3.78 6.16 0.40
C CYS A 135 4.94 6.47 -0.56
N GLU A 136 4.83 7.54 -1.36
CA GLU A 136 5.94 8.01 -2.20
C GLU A 136 7.10 8.53 -1.37
N LYS A 137 6.82 9.39 -0.39
CA LYS A 137 7.87 10.00 0.45
C LYS A 137 8.55 9.00 1.37
N ILE A 138 7.82 8.05 1.96
CA ILE A 138 8.39 6.96 2.76
C ILE A 138 9.41 6.16 1.93
N LYS A 139 9.18 5.98 0.63
CA LYS A 139 10.13 5.31 -0.26
C LYS A 139 11.37 6.14 -0.57
N THR A 140 11.20 7.45 -0.75
CA THR A 140 12.31 8.36 -1.10
C THR A 140 13.19 8.77 0.09
N THR A 141 12.76 8.54 1.33
CA THR A 141 13.47 8.97 2.54
C THR A 141 14.34 7.86 3.13
N LYS A 142 15.42 8.23 3.84
CA LYS A 142 16.37 7.34 4.57
C LYS A 142 15.71 6.25 5.43
N ILE A 143 14.43 6.40 5.76
CA ILE A 143 13.59 5.41 6.44
C ILE A 143 13.59 4.09 5.65
N LEU A 144 13.54 4.13 4.32
CA LEU A 144 13.63 2.94 3.48
C LEU A 144 14.98 2.21 3.69
N LYS A 145 16.11 2.91 3.80
CA LYS A 145 17.42 2.29 4.07
C LYS A 145 17.47 1.51 5.39
N ALA A 146 16.60 1.82 6.36
CA ALA A 146 16.42 1.10 7.62
C ALA A 146 15.31 0.02 7.58
N LEU A 147 14.50 0.00 6.50
CA LEU A 147 13.38 -0.92 6.28
C LEU A 147 13.66 -1.95 5.17
N THR A 148 14.52 -1.65 4.20
CA THR A 148 14.93 -2.52 3.08
C THR A 148 16.28 -3.16 3.37
N GLU A 149 16.39 -4.46 3.07
CA GLU A 149 17.62 -5.23 3.23
C GLU A 149 18.71 -4.77 2.25
N GLU A 150 19.98 -5.10 2.56
CA GLU A 150 21.09 -4.97 1.62
C GLU A 150 20.73 -5.64 0.28
N TRP A 151 21.00 -4.97 -0.83
CA TRP A 151 20.75 -5.45 -2.18
C TRP A 151 21.37 -6.84 -2.41
N ASP A 152 20.57 -7.74 -2.97
CA ASP A 152 20.98 -9.06 -3.43
C ASP A 152 20.06 -9.47 -4.57
N ILE A 153 20.61 -10.01 -5.65
CA ILE A 153 19.80 -10.50 -6.76
C ILE A 153 18.87 -11.64 -6.37
N ASP A 154 19.27 -12.44 -5.38
CA ASP A 154 18.42 -13.51 -4.82
C ASP A 154 17.22 -12.93 -4.03
N ASN A 155 17.29 -11.63 -3.67
CA ASN A 155 16.21 -10.85 -3.08
C ASN A 155 15.41 -10.06 -4.13
N LEU A 156 15.73 -10.17 -5.43
CA LEU A 156 14.92 -9.63 -6.53
C LEU A 156 13.56 -10.34 -6.49
N TYR A 157 12.63 -9.74 -5.75
CA TYR A 157 11.49 -10.40 -5.13
C TYR A 157 10.85 -11.50 -6.00
N GLU A 158 10.65 -12.66 -5.39
CA GLU A 158 10.01 -13.82 -6.03
C GLU A 158 8.61 -13.47 -6.57
N THR A 159 8.41 -13.83 -7.85
CA THR A 159 7.18 -13.96 -8.65
C THR A 159 6.13 -12.84 -8.60
N LYS A 160 5.71 -12.45 -9.80
CA LYS A 160 4.71 -11.41 -10.17
C LYS A 160 3.30 -11.59 -9.57
N ASP A 161 3.06 -12.64 -8.80
CA ASP A 161 1.73 -13.02 -8.31
C ASP A 161 1.53 -12.68 -6.84
N PHE A 162 1.57 -11.38 -6.53
CA PHE A 162 0.75 -10.85 -5.45
C PHE A 162 -0.38 -10.03 -6.06
N LYS A 163 -1.39 -10.75 -6.55
CA LYS A 163 -2.71 -10.19 -6.81
C LYS A 163 -3.38 -10.13 -5.44
N ILE A 164 -3.73 -8.93 -4.98
CA ILE A 164 -4.65 -8.76 -3.86
C ILE A 164 -5.80 -9.72 -4.11
N GLU A 165 -6.08 -10.57 -3.12
CA GLU A 165 -7.15 -11.54 -3.29
C GLU A 165 -8.47 -10.78 -3.42
N LYS A 166 -9.38 -11.26 -4.26
CA LYS A 166 -10.65 -10.55 -4.51
C LYS A 166 -11.40 -10.24 -3.22
N TYR A 167 -11.30 -11.13 -2.22
CA TYR A 167 -11.91 -10.90 -0.90
C TYR A 167 -11.31 -9.71 -0.14
N GLU A 168 -10.00 -9.44 -0.26
CA GLU A 168 -9.34 -8.32 0.42
C GLU A 168 -9.85 -6.99 -0.15
N ILE A 169 -10.01 -6.90 -1.48
CA ILE A 169 -10.60 -5.71 -2.12
C ILE A 169 -12.03 -5.50 -1.63
N VAL A 170 -12.83 -6.57 -1.57
CA VAL A 170 -14.22 -6.50 -1.09
C VAL A 170 -14.26 -6.05 0.38
N LEU A 171 -13.39 -6.59 1.23
CA LEU A 171 -13.31 -6.21 2.64
C LEU A 171 -12.90 -4.74 2.81
N LEU A 172 -11.95 -4.24 2.02
CA LEU A 172 -11.54 -2.84 2.01
C LEU A 172 -12.69 -1.91 1.58
N VAL A 173 -13.36 -2.24 0.48
CA VAL A 173 -14.51 -1.46 -0.01
C VAL A 173 -15.63 -1.43 1.02
N LEU A 174 -15.94 -2.57 1.64
CA LEU A 174 -16.91 -2.64 2.73
C LEU A 174 -16.49 -1.75 3.90
N ASN A 175 -15.25 -1.87 4.38
CA ASN A 175 -14.75 -1.08 5.50
C ASN A 175 -14.81 0.43 5.21
N PHE A 176 -14.32 0.88 4.06
CA PHE A 176 -14.34 2.29 3.66
C PHE A 176 -15.77 2.80 3.48
N SER A 177 -16.70 1.99 2.96
CA SER A 177 -18.10 2.39 2.84
C SER A 177 -18.73 2.68 4.21
N MET A 178 -18.35 1.92 5.24
CA MET A 178 -18.83 2.16 6.61
C MET A 178 -18.22 3.42 7.21
N TYR A 179 -16.97 3.75 6.90
CA TYR A 179 -16.40 5.05 7.28
C TYR A 179 -17.13 6.24 6.61
N PHE A 180 -17.46 6.16 5.32
CA PHE A 180 -18.25 7.18 4.65
C PHE A 180 -19.67 7.29 5.22
N MET A 181 -20.30 6.16 5.52
CA MET A 181 -21.60 6.13 6.19
C MET A 181 -21.54 6.77 7.59
N LEU A 182 -20.46 6.51 8.34
CA LEU A 182 -20.22 7.12 9.65
C LEU A 182 -19.98 8.63 9.53
N GLN A 183 -19.21 9.06 8.53
CA GLN A 183 -18.99 10.46 8.21
C GLN A 183 -20.32 11.18 7.93
N ALA A 184 -21.16 10.62 7.06
CA ALA A 184 -22.50 11.15 6.76
C ALA A 184 -23.41 11.17 8.00
N TYR A 185 -23.36 10.12 8.82
CA TYR A 185 -24.11 10.05 10.09
C TYR A 185 -23.76 11.17 11.06
N ILE A 186 -22.48 11.54 11.15
CA ILE A 186 -21.99 12.59 12.05
C ILE A 186 -22.34 13.98 11.51
N ILE A 187 -22.13 14.22 10.21
CA ILE A 187 -22.44 15.51 9.57
C ILE A 187 -23.93 15.85 9.68
N THR A 188 -24.79 14.83 9.58
CA THR A 188 -26.24 14.99 9.68
C THR A 188 -26.80 14.87 11.09
N ALA A 189 -25.92 14.70 12.09
CA ALA A 189 -26.35 14.61 13.48
C ALA A 189 -26.87 15.98 13.96
N ARG A 190 -28.08 15.98 14.54
CA ARG A 190 -28.62 17.18 15.22
C ARG A 190 -27.92 17.48 16.55
N ILE A 191 -27.27 16.48 17.14
CA ILE A 191 -26.47 16.63 18.36
C ILE A 191 -25.13 17.21 17.94
N ASN A 192 -24.64 18.21 18.68
CA ASN A 192 -23.34 18.81 18.47
C ASN A 192 -22.25 17.78 18.83
N ILE A 193 -21.96 16.86 17.93
CA ILE A 193 -20.84 15.95 18.02
C ILE A 193 -19.59 16.84 18.01
N SER A 194 -18.78 16.77 19.08
CA SER A 194 -17.60 17.62 19.21
C SER A 194 -16.73 17.50 17.96
N ILE A 195 -16.28 18.64 17.44
CA ILE A 195 -15.38 18.67 16.27
C ILE A 195 -14.16 17.76 16.47
N VAL A 196 -13.71 17.59 17.72
CA VAL A 196 -12.62 16.68 18.12
C VAL A 196 -12.95 15.22 17.80
N THR A 197 -14.19 14.79 18.04
CA THR A 197 -14.59 13.40 17.76
C THR A 197 -14.73 13.13 16.27
N TYR A 198 -15.21 14.11 15.49
CA TYR A 198 -15.26 14.01 14.03
C TYR A 198 -13.84 13.95 13.44
N THR A 199 -12.95 14.86 13.85
CA THR A 199 -11.56 14.87 13.37
C THR A 199 -10.84 13.58 13.72
N PHE A 200 -11.05 13.05 14.93
CA PHE A 200 -10.48 11.76 15.33
C PHE A 200 -10.95 10.59 14.45
N ILE A 201 -12.25 10.53 14.10
CA ILE A 201 -12.76 9.50 13.17
C ILE A 201 -12.14 9.65 11.78
N MET A 202 -11.99 10.87 11.29
CA MET A 202 -11.34 11.11 10.00
C MET A 202 -9.86 10.71 10.02
N VAL A 203 -9.15 10.91 11.14
CA VAL A 203 -7.78 10.41 11.33
C VAL A 203 -7.75 8.88 11.32
N LEU A 204 -8.68 8.22 12.00
CA LEU A 204 -8.78 6.74 11.95
C LEU A 204 -9.05 6.25 10.53
N PHE A 205 -9.95 6.91 9.80
CA PHE A 205 -10.23 6.56 8.40
C PHE A 205 -8.97 6.71 7.55
N PHE A 206 -8.27 7.84 7.70
CA PHE A 206 -7.01 8.08 7.02
C PHE A 206 -5.95 7.01 7.33
N LEU A 207 -5.78 6.59 8.59
CA LEU A 207 -4.83 5.54 8.95
C LEU A 207 -5.16 4.19 8.30
N ASN A 208 -6.44 3.83 8.19
CA ASN A 208 -6.88 2.63 7.49
C ASN A 208 -6.56 2.70 6.00
N VAL A 209 -6.87 3.84 5.36
CA VAL A 209 -6.58 4.05 3.94
C VAL A 209 -5.07 4.03 3.69
N LEU A 210 -4.27 4.64 4.58
CA LEU A 210 -2.81 4.61 4.52
C LEU A 210 -2.24 3.20 4.65
N SER A 211 -2.75 2.41 5.59
CA SER A 211 -2.36 1.00 5.75
C SER A 211 -2.60 0.21 4.46
N ALA A 212 -3.81 0.33 3.89
CA ALA A 212 -4.14 -0.32 2.62
C ALA A 212 -3.25 0.18 1.46
N ASN A 213 -2.96 1.48 1.41
CA ASN A 213 -2.08 2.09 0.41
C ASN A 213 -0.67 1.52 0.49
N LEU A 214 -0.12 1.36 1.70
CA LEU A 214 1.20 0.78 1.93
C LEU A 214 1.25 -0.68 1.50
N LYS A 215 0.21 -1.48 1.79
CA LYS A 215 0.11 -2.89 1.36
C LYS A 215 0.14 -3.02 -0.17
N LEU A 216 -0.69 -2.23 -0.85
CA LEU A 216 -0.75 -2.13 -2.32
C LEU A 216 0.57 -1.66 -2.92
N SER A 217 1.19 -0.70 -2.25
CA SER A 217 2.45 -0.12 -2.63
C SER A 217 3.58 -1.16 -2.59
N GLU A 218 3.76 -1.89 -1.49
CA GLU A 218 4.93 -2.74 -1.28
C GLU A 218 4.84 -4.13 -1.92
N ASN A 219 3.64 -4.66 -2.18
CA ASN A 219 3.41 -5.93 -2.87
C ASN A 219 4.12 -7.14 -2.23
N THR A 220 4.34 -7.13 -0.92
CA THR A 220 5.02 -8.24 -0.22
C THR A 220 4.35 -8.58 1.11
N ILE A 221 4.08 -9.87 1.31
CA ILE A 221 3.51 -10.45 2.56
C ILE A 221 4.44 -10.28 3.77
N VAL A 222 5.71 -9.98 3.55
CA VAL A 222 6.79 -10.19 4.55
C VAL A 222 7.51 -8.89 4.92
N SER A 223 6.98 -7.73 4.52
CA SER A 223 7.58 -6.45 4.89
C SER A 223 7.00 -5.92 6.21
N LYS A 224 7.65 -4.89 6.77
CA LYS A 224 7.18 -4.21 7.99
C LYS A 224 5.79 -3.58 7.81
N VAL A 225 5.25 -3.54 6.59
CA VAL A 225 3.88 -3.08 6.27
C VAL A 225 2.81 -3.97 6.89
N MET A 226 2.98 -5.30 6.93
CA MET A 226 1.99 -6.17 7.57
C MET A 226 1.89 -5.89 9.08
N HIS A 227 3.02 -5.61 9.74
CA HIS A 227 3.01 -5.20 11.15
C HIS A 227 2.32 -3.86 11.37
N PHE A 228 2.49 -2.92 10.43
CA PHE A 228 1.77 -1.66 10.45
C PHE A 228 0.26 -1.86 10.29
N GLU A 229 -0.17 -2.76 9.40
CA GLU A 229 -1.58 -3.09 9.21
C GLU A 229 -2.21 -3.66 10.49
N TYR A 230 -1.55 -4.63 11.14
CA TYR A 230 -2.00 -5.12 12.45
C TYR A 230 -2.09 -4.02 13.50
N PHE A 231 -1.09 -3.14 13.55
CA PHE A 231 -1.09 -2.03 14.48
C PHE A 231 -2.29 -1.10 14.24
N VAL A 232 -2.56 -0.74 12.98
CA VAL A 232 -3.71 0.08 12.60
C VAL A 232 -5.02 -0.63 12.95
N ASP A 233 -5.18 -1.91 12.63
CA ASP A 233 -6.40 -2.66 12.96
C ASP A 233 -6.63 -2.73 14.47
N ILE A 234 -5.61 -3.06 15.28
CA ILE A 234 -5.72 -3.07 16.74
C ILE A 234 -6.04 -1.67 17.28
N PHE A 235 -5.36 -0.64 16.78
CA PHE A 235 -5.58 0.74 17.19
C PHE A 235 -7.02 1.19 16.87
N THR A 236 -7.57 0.79 15.73
CA THR A 236 -8.96 1.11 15.36
C THR A 236 -9.97 0.41 16.26
N LEU A 237 -9.73 -0.86 16.62
CA LEU A 237 -10.56 -1.60 17.57
C LEU A 237 -10.60 -0.92 18.93
N ILE A 238 -9.43 -0.63 19.51
CA ILE A 238 -9.31 0.04 20.81
C ILE A 238 -10.01 1.41 20.77
N SER A 239 -9.72 2.19 19.72
CA SER A 239 -10.30 3.53 19.55
C SER A 239 -11.82 3.48 19.49
N PHE A 240 -12.39 2.55 18.71
CA PHE A 240 -13.83 2.44 18.59
C PHE A 240 -14.52 1.86 19.82
N ILE A 241 -13.88 0.96 20.58
CA ILE A 241 -14.39 0.50 21.88
C ILE A 241 -14.56 1.71 22.83
N ILE A 242 -13.53 2.54 22.93
CA ILE A 242 -13.56 3.77 23.74
C ILE A 242 -14.67 4.71 23.22
N MET A 243 -14.75 4.92 21.91
CA MET A 243 -15.77 5.80 21.33
C MET A 243 -17.19 5.32 21.58
N THR A 244 -17.48 4.02 21.46
CA THR A 244 -18.83 3.49 21.69
C THR A 244 -19.25 3.56 23.16
N ASN A 245 -18.29 3.55 24.08
CA ASN A 245 -18.58 3.63 25.52
C ASN A 245 -18.78 5.07 25.99
N TYR A 246 -18.06 6.04 25.43
CA TYR A 246 -18.01 7.41 25.97
C TYR A 246 -18.60 8.49 25.06
N PHE A 247 -18.51 8.37 23.74
CA PHE A 247 -18.76 9.49 22.81
C PHE A 247 -19.93 9.28 21.86
N ILE A 248 -20.05 8.08 21.27
CA ILE A 248 -21.08 7.78 20.26
C ILE A 248 -21.72 6.41 20.56
N PRO A 249 -22.52 6.31 21.64
CA PRO A 249 -23.15 5.06 22.00
C PRO A 249 -24.19 4.63 20.95
N ARG A 250 -24.28 3.31 20.72
CA ARG A 250 -25.32 2.64 19.90
C ARG A 250 -25.30 2.90 18.38
N VAL A 251 -24.17 3.31 17.81
CA VAL A 251 -24.02 3.38 16.34
C VAL A 251 -23.55 2.04 15.78
N PHE A 252 -24.42 1.34 15.05
CA PHE A 252 -24.12 0.01 14.50
C PHE A 252 -22.97 0.04 13.47
N ILE A 253 -22.79 1.17 12.78
CA ILE A 253 -21.75 1.37 11.76
C ILE A 253 -20.37 1.06 12.35
N ILE A 254 -20.11 1.52 13.58
CA ILE A 254 -18.85 1.30 14.30
C ILE A 254 -18.62 -0.19 14.56
N LYS A 255 -19.68 -0.94 14.91
CA LYS A 255 -19.57 -2.40 15.14
C LYS A 255 -19.16 -3.15 13.87
N ILE A 256 -19.65 -2.72 12.71
CA ILE A 256 -19.29 -3.34 11.43
C ILE A 256 -17.84 -3.01 11.05
N ILE A 257 -17.39 -1.77 11.27
CA ILE A 257 -15.97 -1.40 11.08
C ILE A 257 -15.07 -2.29 11.96
N MET A 258 -15.41 -2.43 13.24
CA MET A 258 -14.67 -3.30 14.15
C MET A 258 -14.65 -4.77 13.67
N LEU A 259 -15.79 -5.27 13.18
CA LEU A 259 -15.88 -6.63 12.63
C LEU A 259 -14.98 -6.80 11.39
N CYS A 260 -14.93 -5.81 10.49
CA CYS A 260 -14.00 -5.81 9.36
C CYS A 260 -12.54 -5.86 9.82
N SER A 261 -12.15 -5.06 10.83
CA SER A 261 -10.79 -5.10 11.39
C SER A 261 -10.44 -6.45 12.00
N VAL A 262 -11.37 -7.09 12.72
CA VAL A 262 -11.17 -8.45 13.28
C VAL A 262 -10.98 -9.47 12.16
N ILE A 263 -11.83 -9.45 11.13
CA ILE A 263 -11.71 -10.34 9.97
C ILE A 263 -10.37 -10.12 9.27
N ASN A 264 -9.94 -8.87 9.10
CA ASN A 264 -8.67 -8.54 8.47
C ASN A 264 -7.47 -9.11 9.27
N ILE A 265 -7.46 -8.95 10.60
CA ILE A 265 -6.45 -9.54 11.49
C ILE A 265 -6.39 -11.07 11.32
N ILE A 266 -7.55 -11.75 11.26
CA ILE A 266 -7.63 -13.21 11.10
C ILE A 266 -7.05 -13.63 9.75
N LEU A 267 -7.47 -12.97 8.66
CA LEU A 267 -7.04 -13.28 7.30
C LEU A 267 -5.53 -13.03 7.12
N ASN A 268 -5.03 -11.89 7.61
CA ASN A 268 -3.59 -11.60 7.59
C ASN A 268 -2.80 -12.65 8.37
N SER A 269 -3.33 -13.14 9.49
CA SER A 269 -2.67 -14.18 10.31
C SER A 269 -2.64 -15.53 9.59
N TYR A 270 -3.72 -15.86 8.89
CA TYR A 270 -3.79 -17.04 8.04
C TYR A 270 -2.79 -16.94 6.87
N ASN A 271 -2.71 -15.79 6.18
CA ASN A 271 -1.80 -15.56 5.07
C ASN A 271 -0.32 -15.67 5.48
N ILE A 272 0.02 -15.18 6.68
CA ILE A 272 1.36 -15.35 7.27
C ILE A 272 1.65 -16.82 7.59
N SER A 273 0.68 -17.54 8.17
CA SER A 273 0.83 -18.97 8.48
C SER A 273 1.03 -19.81 7.21
N LYS A 274 0.27 -19.54 6.16
CA LYS A 274 0.41 -20.20 4.85
C LYS A 274 1.78 -19.95 4.20
N SER A 275 2.33 -18.76 4.38
CA SER A 275 3.66 -18.37 3.86
C SER A 275 4.84 -18.73 4.77
N LYS A 276 4.60 -19.47 5.87
CA LYS A 276 5.60 -19.83 6.89
C LYS A 276 6.83 -20.56 6.34
N ASN A 277 6.66 -21.43 5.34
CA ASN A 277 7.78 -22.14 4.72
C ASN A 277 8.71 -21.21 3.94
N ILE A 278 8.16 -20.20 3.27
CA ILE A 278 8.92 -19.14 2.58
C ILE A 278 9.63 -18.24 3.61
N LEU A 279 8.97 -17.94 4.74
CA LEU A 279 9.58 -17.19 5.84
C LEU A 279 10.78 -17.92 6.46
N LEU A 280 10.66 -19.24 6.66
CA LEU A 280 11.74 -20.06 7.22
C LEU A 280 12.91 -20.21 6.25
N SER A 281 12.66 -20.36 4.95
CA SER A 281 13.71 -20.42 3.93
C SER A 281 14.51 -19.11 3.88
N ARG A 282 13.83 -17.95 3.95
CA ARG A 282 14.47 -16.62 4.04
C ARG A 282 15.33 -16.46 5.29
N LYS A 283 14.81 -16.84 6.47
CA LYS A 283 15.60 -16.80 7.72
C LYS A 283 16.85 -17.69 7.63
N LYS A 284 16.73 -18.88 7.02
CA LYS A 284 17.85 -19.81 6.81
C LYS A 284 18.90 -19.25 5.85
N ARG A 285 18.49 -18.67 4.71
CA ARG A 285 19.39 -18.00 3.74
C ARG A 285 20.17 -16.84 4.40
N LYS A 286 19.49 -15.98 5.16
CA LYS A 286 20.13 -14.87 5.91
C LYS A 286 21.17 -15.37 6.93
N LYS A 287 20.80 -16.38 7.72
CA LYS A 287 21.72 -16.97 8.72
C LYS A 287 22.96 -17.56 8.07
N ASN A 288 22.81 -18.21 6.91
CA ASN A 288 23.93 -18.75 6.15
C ASN A 288 24.82 -17.66 5.53
N LYS A 289 24.24 -16.54 5.07
CA LYS A 289 24.98 -15.39 4.53
C LYS A 289 25.79 -14.67 5.62
N PHE A 290 25.21 -14.43 6.79
CA PHE A 290 25.93 -13.89 7.95
C PHE A 290 27.12 -14.78 8.34
N LYS A 291 26.93 -16.11 8.40
CA LYS A 291 28.02 -17.05 8.66
C LYS A 291 29.12 -17.01 7.59
N ARG A 292 28.77 -16.82 6.31
CA ARG A 292 29.74 -16.68 5.21
C ARG A 292 30.50 -15.35 5.24
N LYS A 293 29.85 -14.25 5.66
CA LYS A 293 30.48 -12.92 5.80
C LYS A 293 31.50 -12.94 6.95
N ASN A 294 31.16 -13.54 8.09
CA ASN A 294 32.06 -13.65 9.24
C ASN A 294 33.24 -14.62 9.02
N LYS A 295 33.07 -15.67 8.19
CA LYS A 295 34.16 -16.58 7.82
C LYS A 295 35.19 -16.00 6.85
N LYS A 296 34.94 -14.83 6.24
CA LYS A 296 35.87 -14.15 5.33
C LYS A 296 36.69 -13.05 6.03
N THR A 297 36.40 -12.79 7.30
CA THR A 297 37.05 -11.77 8.13
C THR A 297 37.94 -12.36 9.23
N GLU A 298 38.06 -13.69 9.28
CA GLU A 298 39.08 -14.46 10.01
C GLU A 298 40.10 -15.01 9.00
#